data_AF-A0AAN8ZU24-F1
#
_entry.id   AF-A0AAN8ZU24-F1
#
_cell.length_a   1.000
_cell.length_b   1.000
_cell.length_c   1.000
_cell.angle_alpha   90.00
_cell.angle_beta   90.00
_cell.angle_gamma   90.00
#
_symmetry.space_group_name_H-M   'P 1'
#
loop_
_entity.id
_entity.type
_entity.pdbx_description
1 polymer ?
#
loop_
_entity_poly.entity_id
_entity_poly.type
_entity_poly.pdbx_seq_one_letter_code
_entity_poly.pdbx_strand_id
1 'polypeptide(L)'
;MGNYHQDQNDQNKALHHQVAVVLVPFPAQGHLNQAIHLSRILSSYNLSVHYVGAAIHNRQARERVHGWDPHSAANLHFHDFQVPFFTSPPPNPNSDTQFPSHLQPSFNTSSSIREPVAMLLRSLSAKFKRVVVIYDTLMASVVQDVVYLPNTEPYALHSVSAFTVFLYIWESMGKPFDIDDGIFSEEWNIPSIEGCFSFEFLNFMAGQYHLANLYRGKLYNTSRVIEAPYVDLLAREEVNGRKTQWAIGPLNPVNVSKGMKPNDKQRNHCLKWLDKQNPNSVMFISFGSTTCMQDEQIVELAIGLLKSEQKFIWVLRDADKGNVFERENENYVERVFQLPKGYEESVKDHGLIVRDWAPQLEILAHPSTGGFMSHCGWNSCMESISNGVPIAAWPMHSDQPRNTVLVTQVLKIGVAVRDWDKRKEIVRSWSIENAVRKLMASKEGDDIRKRAQKLGFDVRRSAEDGGVSRLELDAFVAHITR
;
A
#
# COMPACT_ATOMS: atom_id res chain seq x y z
N MET A 1 12.13 -39.57 -22.46
CA MET A 1 11.55 -38.63 -21.47
C MET A 1 12.03 -37.19 -21.63
N GLY A 2 13.01 -36.86 -22.51
CA GLY A 2 13.46 -35.48 -22.74
C GLY A 2 12.53 -34.59 -23.58
N ASN A 3 11.82 -35.15 -24.57
CA ASN A 3 11.02 -34.34 -25.52
C ASN A 3 9.68 -33.85 -24.94
N TYR A 4 9.07 -34.58 -24.00
CA TYR A 4 7.77 -34.19 -23.41
C TYR A 4 7.86 -32.93 -22.54
N HIS A 5 8.98 -32.72 -21.84
CA HIS A 5 9.19 -31.51 -21.03
C HIS A 5 9.59 -30.29 -21.86
N GLN A 6 10.17 -30.49 -23.05
CA GLN A 6 10.58 -29.42 -23.95
C GLN A 6 9.36 -28.89 -24.74
N ASP A 7 8.48 -29.78 -25.20
CA ASP A 7 7.24 -29.42 -25.90
C ASP A 7 6.22 -28.70 -24.98
N GLN A 8 6.12 -29.06 -23.69
CA GLN A 8 5.29 -28.31 -22.73
C GLN A 8 5.83 -26.90 -22.45
N ASN A 9 7.16 -26.74 -22.42
CA ASN A 9 7.79 -25.43 -22.22
C ASN A 9 7.62 -24.51 -23.44
N ASP A 10 7.68 -25.07 -24.66
CA ASP A 10 7.49 -24.30 -25.89
C ASP A 10 6.01 -24.00 -26.17
N GLN A 11 5.07 -24.90 -25.81
CA GLN A 11 3.63 -24.60 -25.82
C GLN A 11 3.25 -23.52 -24.81
N ASN A 12 3.78 -23.56 -23.59
CA ASN A 12 3.59 -22.49 -22.60
C ASN A 12 4.16 -21.16 -23.10
N LYS A 13 5.36 -21.13 -23.69
CA LYS A 13 5.94 -19.90 -24.29
C LYS A 13 5.10 -19.32 -25.44
N ALA A 14 4.45 -20.16 -26.24
CA ALA A 14 3.57 -19.73 -27.34
C ALA A 14 2.22 -19.15 -26.84
N LEU A 15 1.69 -19.65 -25.71
CA LEU A 15 0.48 -19.13 -25.06
C LEU A 15 0.69 -17.73 -24.46
N HIS A 16 1.87 -17.46 -23.89
CA HIS A 16 2.17 -16.17 -23.24
C HIS A 16 2.26 -14.97 -24.20
N HIS A 17 2.48 -15.19 -25.50
CA HIS A 17 2.46 -14.14 -26.52
C HIS A 17 1.03 -13.74 -26.98
N GLN A 18 -0.01 -14.40 -26.47
CA GLN A 18 -1.41 -14.16 -26.87
C GLN A 18 -2.19 -13.24 -25.91
N VAL A 19 -1.62 -12.91 -24.75
CA VAL A 19 -2.28 -12.13 -23.71
C VAL A 19 -1.49 -10.87 -23.39
N ALA A 20 -2.17 -9.72 -23.44
CA ALA A 20 -1.67 -8.47 -22.89
C ALA A 20 -2.38 -8.18 -21.57
N VAL A 21 -1.65 -7.72 -20.56
CA VAL A 21 -2.21 -7.24 -19.30
C VAL A 21 -2.00 -5.73 -19.22
N VAL A 22 -3.07 -4.98 -18.96
CA VAL A 22 -3.05 -3.53 -18.81
C VAL A 22 -3.36 -3.20 -17.35
N LEU A 23 -2.45 -2.48 -16.68
CA LEU A 23 -2.65 -1.97 -15.32
C LEU A 23 -2.96 -0.48 -15.33
N VAL A 24 -4.08 -0.12 -14.69
CA VAL A 24 -4.56 1.27 -14.58
C VAL A 24 -4.68 1.65 -13.09
N PRO A 25 -3.62 2.22 -12.50
CA PRO A 25 -3.59 2.62 -11.09
C PRO A 25 -4.24 3.97 -10.87
N PHE A 26 -4.74 4.19 -9.65
CA PHE A 26 -5.13 5.50 -9.16
C PHE A 26 -3.89 6.37 -8.87
N PRO A 27 -3.88 7.69 -9.17
CA PRO A 27 -2.69 8.54 -9.03
C PRO A 27 -2.41 8.98 -7.59
N ALA A 28 -2.21 8.00 -6.70
CA ALA A 28 -1.72 8.20 -5.35
C ALA A 28 -0.66 7.13 -5.02
N GLN A 29 0.37 7.49 -4.26
CA GLN A 29 1.54 6.61 -4.02
C GLN A 29 1.14 5.20 -3.56
N GLY A 30 0.15 5.07 -2.68
CA GLY A 30 -0.32 3.77 -2.19
C GLY A 30 -0.79 2.85 -3.31
N HIS A 31 -1.49 3.41 -4.30
CA HIS A 31 -2.09 2.68 -5.41
C HIS A 31 -1.06 2.43 -6.53
N LEU A 32 -0.25 3.45 -6.85
CA LEU A 32 0.88 3.32 -7.79
C LEU A 32 1.83 2.20 -7.34
N ASN A 33 2.16 2.15 -6.04
CA ASN A 33 3.09 1.16 -5.48
C ASN A 33 2.57 -0.27 -5.61
N GLN A 34 1.29 -0.52 -5.29
CA GLN A 34 0.71 -1.86 -5.43
C GLN A 34 0.64 -2.29 -6.90
N ALA A 35 0.19 -1.39 -7.78
CA ALA A 35 0.11 -1.69 -9.20
C ALA A 35 1.48 -1.97 -9.82
N ILE A 36 2.53 -1.22 -9.47
CA ILE A 36 3.85 -1.47 -10.04
C ILE A 36 4.46 -2.78 -9.54
N HIS A 37 4.21 -3.14 -8.28
CA HIS A 37 4.58 -4.44 -7.74
C HIS A 37 3.85 -5.57 -8.47
N LEU A 38 2.53 -5.48 -8.62
CA LEU A 38 1.75 -6.46 -9.38
C LEU A 38 2.23 -6.56 -10.84
N SER A 39 2.57 -5.43 -11.46
CA SER A 39 3.08 -5.40 -12.83
C SER A 39 4.38 -6.17 -12.97
N ARG A 40 5.31 -6.00 -12.03
CA ARG A 40 6.58 -6.75 -12.00
C ARG A 40 6.36 -8.23 -11.76
N ILE A 41 5.47 -8.58 -10.82
CA ILE A 41 5.06 -9.96 -10.57
C ILE A 41 4.52 -10.60 -11.85
N LEU A 42 3.53 -9.99 -12.50
CA LEU A 42 2.93 -10.54 -13.72
C LEU A 42 3.92 -10.59 -14.90
N SER A 43 4.81 -9.61 -15.01
CA SER A 43 5.88 -9.60 -16.02
C SER A 43 6.85 -10.78 -15.84
N SER A 44 7.08 -11.24 -14.60
CA SER A 44 7.90 -12.42 -14.30
C SER A 44 7.30 -13.74 -14.81
N TYR A 45 5.99 -13.78 -15.11
CA TYR A 45 5.34 -14.90 -15.83
C TYR A 45 5.44 -14.75 -17.36
N ASN A 46 6.35 -13.90 -17.84
CA ASN A 46 6.57 -13.64 -19.27
C ASN A 46 5.32 -13.08 -20.00
N LEU A 47 4.44 -12.38 -19.27
CA LEU A 47 3.28 -11.68 -19.85
C LEU A 47 3.70 -10.30 -20.38
N SER A 48 3.07 -9.86 -21.47
CA SER A 48 3.18 -8.47 -21.97
C SER A 48 2.37 -7.56 -21.05
N VAL A 49 3.04 -6.85 -20.14
CA VAL A 49 2.41 -6.00 -19.13
C VAL A 49 2.52 -4.53 -19.53
N HIS A 50 1.41 -3.81 -19.50
CA HIS A 50 1.29 -2.42 -19.88
C HIS A 50 0.88 -1.60 -18.66
N TYR A 51 1.79 -0.84 -18.06
CA TYR A 51 1.51 0.08 -16.97
C TYR A 51 1.09 1.44 -17.53
N VAL A 52 -0.09 1.91 -17.18
CA VAL A 52 -0.73 3.05 -17.84
C VAL A 52 -1.04 4.14 -16.84
N GLY A 53 -0.82 5.40 -17.20
CA GLY A 53 -1.11 6.52 -16.30
C GLY A 53 -0.61 7.85 -16.85
N ALA A 54 -0.82 8.93 -16.10
CA ALA A 54 -0.21 10.20 -16.44
C ALA A 54 1.32 10.11 -16.38
N ALA A 55 2.03 10.78 -17.28
CA ALA A 55 3.49 10.74 -17.36
C ALA A 55 4.19 11.00 -16.02
N ILE A 56 3.70 11.98 -15.25
CA ILE A 56 4.22 12.31 -13.92
C ILE A 56 4.04 11.16 -12.91
N HIS A 57 2.89 10.48 -12.91
CA HIS A 57 2.60 9.41 -11.95
C HIS A 57 3.33 8.11 -12.33
N ASN A 58 3.51 7.85 -13.63
CA ASN A 58 4.34 6.75 -14.10
C ASN A 58 5.82 6.98 -13.75
N ARG A 59 6.34 8.21 -13.92
CA ARG A 59 7.69 8.58 -13.47
C ARG A 59 7.83 8.34 -11.96
N GLN A 60 6.87 8.81 -11.15
CA GLN A 60 6.84 8.57 -9.71
C GLN A 60 6.87 7.07 -9.36
N ALA A 61 6.06 6.25 -10.02
CA ALA A 61 6.04 4.80 -9.80
C ALA A 61 7.39 4.14 -10.12
N ARG A 62 8.04 4.56 -11.23
CA ARG A 62 9.36 4.05 -11.64
C ARG A 62 10.47 4.45 -10.68
N GLU A 63 10.46 5.67 -10.16
CA GLU A 63 11.53 6.15 -9.28
C GLU A 63 11.40 5.65 -7.83
N ARG A 64 10.18 5.36 -7.37
CA ARG A 64 9.92 4.94 -5.98
C ARG A 64 9.70 3.44 -5.79
N VAL A 65 9.61 2.67 -6.87
CA VAL A 65 9.51 1.20 -6.75
C VAL A 65 10.81 0.65 -6.14
N HIS A 66 10.65 -0.21 -5.14
CA HIS A 66 11.74 -0.69 -4.29
C HIS A 66 11.66 -2.21 -4.13
N GLY A 67 12.74 -2.83 -3.65
CA GLY A 67 12.82 -4.29 -3.41
C GLY A 67 12.87 -5.20 -4.65
N TRP A 68 12.98 -4.67 -5.87
CA TRP A 68 13.20 -5.48 -7.08
C TRP A 68 14.50 -5.09 -7.78
N ASP A 69 15.05 -6.02 -8.57
CA ASP A 69 16.11 -5.72 -9.52
C ASP A 69 15.60 -4.71 -10.57
N PRO A 70 16.25 -3.53 -10.73
CA PRO A 70 15.90 -2.54 -11.75
C PRO A 70 15.89 -3.09 -13.18
N HIS A 71 16.63 -4.16 -13.45
CA HIS A 71 16.73 -4.80 -14.77
C HIS A 71 15.67 -5.90 -14.99
N SER A 72 14.93 -6.29 -13.95
CA SER A 72 13.95 -7.41 -13.97
C SER A 72 12.56 -7.04 -14.50
N ALA A 73 12.48 -6.35 -15.64
CA ALA A 73 11.23 -5.81 -16.17
C ALA A 73 11.14 -5.81 -17.71
N ALA A 74 11.72 -6.81 -18.37
CA ALA A 74 11.85 -6.84 -19.84
C ALA A 74 10.50 -6.75 -20.59
N ASN A 75 9.41 -7.29 -20.03
CA ASN A 75 8.07 -7.28 -20.63
C ASN A 75 7.12 -6.26 -19.97
N LEU A 76 7.65 -5.24 -19.30
CA LEU A 76 6.88 -4.17 -18.69
C LEU A 76 6.99 -2.89 -19.52
N HIS A 77 5.88 -2.49 -20.12
CA HIS A 77 5.77 -1.32 -20.98
C HIS A 77 5.01 -0.19 -20.29
N PHE A 78 5.62 0.99 -20.19
CA PHE A 78 4.95 2.17 -19.64
C PHE A 78 4.28 2.99 -20.75
N HIS A 79 3.06 3.44 -20.47
CA HIS A 79 2.28 4.32 -21.35
C HIS A 79 2.06 5.64 -20.63
N ASP A 80 2.92 6.61 -20.94
CA ASP A 80 2.98 7.93 -20.30
C ASP A 80 2.01 8.89 -21.02
N PHE A 81 0.80 9.05 -20.46
CA PHE A 81 -0.21 9.93 -21.04
C PHE A 81 -0.08 11.37 -20.55
N GLN A 82 -0.39 12.31 -21.45
CA GLN A 82 -0.51 13.71 -21.11
C GLN A 82 -1.85 13.95 -20.42
N VAL A 83 -1.82 14.79 -19.39
CA VAL A 83 -3.02 15.21 -18.66
C VAL A 83 -3.08 16.74 -18.63
N PRO A 84 -4.28 17.34 -18.56
CA PRO A 84 -4.41 18.78 -18.31
C PRO A 84 -3.59 19.22 -17.11
N PHE A 85 -3.03 20.42 -17.19
CA PHE A 85 -2.34 21.02 -16.05
C PHE A 85 -3.30 21.18 -14.88
N PHE A 86 -2.83 20.84 -13.68
CA PHE A 86 -3.55 21.06 -12.43
C PHE A 86 -2.57 21.56 -11.36
N THR A 87 -3.07 22.37 -10.44
CA THR A 87 -2.30 22.84 -9.29
C THR A 87 -2.83 22.18 -8.03
N SER A 88 -1.93 21.60 -7.24
CA SER A 88 -2.29 21.14 -5.89
C SER A 88 -2.21 22.33 -4.93
N PRO A 89 -3.25 22.64 -4.15
CA PRO A 89 -3.10 23.60 -3.06
C PRO A 89 -2.05 23.08 -2.05
N PRO A 90 -1.50 23.93 -1.18
CA PRO A 90 -0.59 23.47 -0.14
C PRO A 90 -1.31 22.50 0.82
N PRO A 91 -0.63 21.45 1.33
CA PRO A 91 -1.18 20.61 2.38
C PRO A 91 -1.56 21.45 3.60
N ASN A 92 -2.78 21.26 4.12
CA ASN A 92 -3.27 22.03 5.26
C ASN A 92 -3.27 21.15 6.55
N PRO A 93 -2.29 21.33 7.46
CA PRO A 93 -2.25 20.57 8.71
C PRO A 93 -3.38 20.95 9.69
N ASN A 94 -4.02 22.09 9.49
CA ASN A 94 -5.10 22.60 10.33
C ASN A 94 -6.50 22.31 9.76
N SER A 95 -6.60 21.42 8.77
CA SER A 95 -7.89 21.01 8.22
C SER A 95 -8.71 20.21 9.24
N ASP A 96 -10.04 20.36 9.20
CA ASP A 96 -10.98 19.58 10.02
C ASP A 96 -10.92 18.07 9.73
N THR A 97 -10.44 17.70 8.53
CA THR A 97 -10.17 16.32 8.13
C THR A 97 -8.68 16.13 7.87
N GLN A 98 -8.15 14.98 8.28
CA GLN A 98 -6.77 14.58 8.01
C GLN A 98 -6.60 13.93 6.62
N PHE A 99 -7.68 13.81 5.84
CA PHE A 99 -7.61 13.36 4.46
C PHE A 99 -6.83 14.37 3.60
N PRO A 100 -5.92 13.92 2.71
CA PRO A 100 -5.07 14.79 1.89
C PRO A 100 -5.86 15.44 0.73
N SER A 101 -6.77 16.35 1.05
CA SER A 101 -7.65 17.04 0.09
C SER A 101 -6.89 17.87 -0.94
N HIS A 102 -5.64 18.24 -0.64
CA HIS A 102 -4.76 18.91 -1.60
C HIS A 102 -4.41 18.07 -2.83
N LEU A 103 -4.67 16.75 -2.79
CA LEU A 103 -4.50 15.85 -3.94
C LEU A 103 -5.75 15.75 -4.82
N GLN A 104 -6.90 16.28 -4.38
CA GLN A 104 -8.16 16.18 -5.11
C GLN A 104 -8.07 16.68 -6.57
N PRO A 105 -7.33 17.76 -6.91
CA PRO A 105 -7.15 18.18 -8.30
C PRO A 105 -6.48 17.10 -9.17
N SER A 106 -5.47 16.39 -8.65
CA SER A 106 -4.82 15.27 -9.37
C SER A 106 -5.81 14.12 -9.60
N PHE A 107 -6.61 13.81 -8.59
CA PHE A 107 -7.62 12.76 -8.66
C PHE A 107 -8.69 13.07 -9.71
N ASN A 108 -9.20 14.30 -9.74
CA ASN A 108 -10.18 14.72 -10.74
C ASN A 108 -9.59 14.66 -12.16
N THR A 109 -8.35 15.14 -12.33
CA THR A 109 -7.64 15.13 -13.61
C THR A 109 -7.38 13.72 -14.13
N SER A 110 -7.31 12.70 -13.26
CA SER A 110 -7.11 11.30 -13.67
C SER A 110 -8.14 10.83 -14.71
N SER A 111 -9.36 11.34 -14.67
CA SER A 111 -10.43 11.01 -15.63
C SER A 111 -10.09 11.38 -17.08
N SER A 112 -9.20 12.35 -17.30
CA SER A 112 -8.79 12.81 -18.63
C SER A 112 -8.04 11.76 -19.45
N ILE A 113 -7.49 10.71 -18.81
CA ILE A 113 -6.78 9.64 -19.52
C ILE A 113 -7.73 8.57 -20.09
N ARG A 114 -9.05 8.69 -19.90
CA ARG A 114 -10.04 7.73 -20.43
C ARG A 114 -9.87 7.48 -21.94
N GLU A 115 -9.87 8.54 -22.76
CA GLU A 115 -9.77 8.36 -24.22
C GLU A 115 -8.41 7.77 -24.65
N PRO A 116 -7.25 8.26 -24.13
CA PRO A 116 -5.96 7.59 -24.36
C PRO A 116 -5.94 6.11 -23.97
N VAL A 117 -6.53 5.75 -22.82
CA VAL A 117 -6.66 4.35 -22.38
C VAL A 117 -7.53 3.55 -23.37
N ALA A 118 -8.69 4.08 -23.78
CA ALA A 118 -9.57 3.42 -24.74
C ALA A 118 -8.87 3.18 -26.09
N MET A 119 -8.09 4.15 -26.58
CA MET A 119 -7.28 4.01 -27.79
C MET A 119 -6.21 2.92 -27.66
N LEU A 120 -5.50 2.88 -26.52
CA LEU A 120 -4.52 1.83 -26.23
C LEU A 120 -5.19 0.45 -26.20
N LEU A 121 -6.33 0.32 -25.51
CA LEU A 121 -7.07 -0.94 -25.43
C LEU A 121 -7.54 -1.42 -26.80
N ARG A 122 -8.03 -0.53 -27.68
CA ARG A 122 -8.37 -0.87 -29.08
C ARG A 122 -7.15 -1.39 -29.84
N SER A 123 -6.00 -0.73 -29.68
CA SER A 123 -4.73 -1.13 -30.34
C SER A 123 -4.24 -2.50 -29.86
N LEU A 124 -4.31 -2.77 -28.56
CA LEU A 124 -3.93 -4.06 -27.99
C LEU A 124 -4.94 -5.15 -28.34
N SER A 125 -6.23 -4.85 -28.32
CA SER A 125 -7.33 -5.76 -28.69
C SER A 125 -7.18 -6.28 -30.13
N ALA A 126 -6.66 -5.45 -31.04
CA ALA A 126 -6.37 -5.84 -32.42
C ALA A 126 -5.12 -6.75 -32.58
N LYS A 127 -4.21 -6.77 -31.60
CA LYS A 127 -2.92 -7.49 -31.66
C LYS A 127 -2.90 -8.76 -30.83
N PHE A 128 -3.64 -8.78 -29.72
CA PHE A 128 -3.63 -9.86 -28.75
C PHE A 128 -4.96 -10.61 -28.77
N LYS A 129 -4.92 -11.92 -28.54
CA LYS A 129 -6.12 -12.75 -28.45
C LYS A 129 -6.97 -12.37 -27.24
N ARG A 130 -6.34 -12.02 -26.12
CA ARG A 130 -7.01 -11.53 -24.90
C ARG A 130 -6.29 -10.31 -24.34
N VAL A 131 -7.06 -9.35 -23.85
CA VAL A 131 -6.55 -8.16 -23.15
C VAL A 131 -7.14 -8.13 -21.75
N VAL A 132 -6.32 -8.39 -20.75
CA VAL A 132 -6.70 -8.36 -19.34
C VAL A 132 -6.52 -6.95 -18.84
N VAL A 133 -7.54 -6.34 -18.23
CA VAL A 133 -7.47 -4.96 -17.72
C VAL A 133 -7.60 -4.98 -16.21
N ILE A 134 -6.50 -4.84 -15.50
CA ILE A 134 -6.49 -4.74 -14.05
C ILE A 134 -6.52 -3.25 -13.69
N TYR A 135 -7.58 -2.79 -13.05
CA TYR A 135 -7.75 -1.37 -12.74
C TYR A 135 -7.98 -1.19 -11.24
N ASP A 136 -7.43 -0.13 -10.69
CA ASP A 136 -7.77 0.28 -9.33
C ASP A 136 -9.26 0.62 -9.26
N THR A 137 -9.95 0.23 -8.18
CA THR A 137 -11.39 0.52 -8.03
C THR A 137 -11.76 2.00 -8.17
N LEU A 138 -10.81 2.91 -7.92
CA LEU A 138 -10.99 4.36 -8.09
C LEU A 138 -10.79 4.86 -9.52
N MET A 139 -10.52 3.96 -10.48
CA MET A 139 -10.27 4.25 -11.90
C MET A 139 -11.30 3.60 -12.83
N ALA A 140 -12.45 3.16 -12.30
CA ALA A 140 -13.51 2.50 -13.07
C ALA A 140 -13.99 3.34 -14.27
N SER A 141 -14.09 4.67 -14.10
CA SER A 141 -14.49 5.59 -15.18
C SER A 141 -13.47 5.71 -16.31
N VAL A 142 -12.20 5.45 -16.03
CA VAL A 142 -11.14 5.49 -17.04
C VAL A 142 -11.16 4.25 -17.92
N VAL A 143 -11.57 3.10 -17.38
CA VAL A 143 -11.60 1.82 -18.11
C VAL A 143 -12.98 1.45 -18.63
N GLN A 144 -14.00 2.30 -18.48
CA GLN A 144 -15.38 1.95 -18.80
C GLN A 144 -15.60 1.47 -20.25
N ASP A 145 -14.75 1.89 -21.18
CA ASP A 145 -14.87 1.54 -22.61
C ASP A 145 -14.45 0.09 -22.93
N VAL A 146 -13.94 -0.67 -21.94
CA VAL A 146 -13.66 -2.12 -22.08
C VAL A 146 -14.89 -2.90 -22.54
N VAL A 147 -16.10 -2.47 -22.18
CA VAL A 147 -17.34 -3.16 -22.54
C VAL A 147 -17.58 -3.24 -24.05
N TYR A 148 -16.94 -2.36 -24.83
CA TYR A 148 -17.05 -2.34 -26.29
C TYR A 148 -16.01 -3.23 -26.99
N LEU A 149 -15.10 -3.87 -26.22
CA LEU A 149 -14.01 -4.67 -26.74
C LEU A 149 -14.22 -6.15 -26.35
N PRO A 150 -14.59 -7.02 -27.32
CA PRO A 150 -15.11 -8.36 -27.02
C PRO A 150 -14.08 -9.32 -26.41
N ASN A 151 -12.79 -9.04 -26.57
CA ASN A 151 -11.70 -9.84 -26.01
C ASN A 151 -11.02 -9.19 -24.79
N THR A 152 -11.66 -8.19 -24.18
CA THR A 152 -11.17 -7.60 -22.93
C THR A 152 -11.82 -8.24 -21.69
N GLU A 153 -11.02 -8.42 -20.64
CA GLU A 153 -11.47 -8.94 -19.35
C GLU A 153 -11.03 -7.99 -18.22
N PRO A 154 -11.95 -7.16 -17.68
CA PRO A 154 -11.62 -6.24 -16.59
C PRO A 154 -11.62 -6.91 -15.20
N TYR A 155 -10.62 -6.62 -14.38
CA TYR A 155 -10.47 -7.07 -13.00
C TYR A 155 -10.23 -5.88 -12.07
N ALA A 156 -11.00 -5.80 -10.99
CA ALA A 156 -10.95 -4.71 -10.03
C ALA A 156 -9.89 -4.99 -8.95
N LEU A 157 -8.84 -4.17 -8.89
CA LEU A 157 -7.83 -4.22 -7.83
C LEU A 157 -8.27 -3.36 -6.65
N HIS A 158 -8.51 -4.00 -5.51
CA HIS A 158 -8.72 -3.35 -4.23
C HIS A 158 -7.37 -3.08 -3.55
N SER A 159 -7.01 -1.80 -3.47
CA SER A 159 -5.75 -1.34 -2.86
C SER A 159 -5.81 -1.19 -1.33
N VAL A 160 -6.78 -1.82 -0.67
CA VAL A 160 -7.04 -1.78 0.78
C VAL A 160 -7.23 -3.20 1.32
N SER A 161 -7.22 -3.37 2.64
CA SER A 161 -7.40 -4.69 3.29
C SER A 161 -8.75 -5.33 3.00
N ALA A 162 -8.79 -6.66 2.94
CA ALA A 162 -10.06 -7.39 2.75
C ALA A 162 -11.03 -7.15 3.91
N PHE A 163 -10.51 -7.02 5.13
CA PHE A 163 -11.24 -6.59 6.32
C PHE A 163 -11.99 -5.28 6.10
N THR A 164 -11.27 -4.24 5.64
CA THR A 164 -11.85 -2.92 5.41
C THR A 164 -12.89 -2.95 4.28
N VAL A 165 -12.60 -3.63 3.18
CA VAL A 165 -13.55 -3.76 2.05
C VAL A 165 -14.83 -4.46 2.48
N PHE A 166 -14.69 -5.59 3.17
CA PHE A 166 -15.82 -6.36 3.67
C PHE A 166 -16.72 -5.49 4.57
N LEU A 167 -16.13 -4.81 5.56
CA LEU A 167 -16.91 -3.98 6.48
C LEU A 167 -17.65 -2.85 5.75
N TYR A 168 -17.01 -2.18 4.77
CA TYR A 168 -17.70 -1.15 4.00
C TYR A 168 -18.89 -1.69 3.23
N ILE A 169 -18.73 -2.85 2.56
CA ILE A 169 -19.82 -3.49 1.81
C ILE A 169 -20.95 -3.90 2.76
N TRP A 170 -20.60 -4.62 3.83
CA TRP A 170 -21.57 -5.14 4.81
C TRP A 170 -22.39 -4.02 5.45
N GLU A 171 -21.75 -2.92 5.87
CA GLU A 171 -22.46 -1.74 6.41
C GLU A 171 -23.32 -1.02 5.37
N SER A 172 -22.81 -0.87 4.13
CA SER A 172 -23.57 -0.21 3.06
C SER A 172 -24.85 -0.96 2.68
N MET A 173 -24.88 -2.27 2.92
CA MET A 173 -26.05 -3.13 2.74
C MET A 173 -26.97 -3.16 3.96
N GLY A 174 -26.67 -2.37 5.01
CA GLY A 174 -27.46 -2.36 6.24
C GLY A 174 -27.21 -3.58 7.14
N LYS A 175 -26.02 -4.17 7.08
CA LYS A 175 -25.61 -5.36 7.86
C LYS A 175 -26.56 -6.55 7.65
N PRO A 176 -26.61 -7.10 6.43
CA PRO A 176 -27.65 -8.06 6.01
C PRO A 176 -27.64 -9.41 6.74
N PHE A 177 -26.60 -9.72 7.49
CA PHE A 177 -26.45 -10.94 8.29
C PHE A 177 -25.48 -10.69 9.45
N ASP A 178 -25.58 -11.52 10.48
CA ASP A 178 -24.67 -11.51 11.62
C ASP A 178 -23.33 -12.20 11.28
N ILE A 179 -22.25 -11.68 11.85
CA ILE A 179 -20.91 -12.24 11.71
C ILE A 179 -20.56 -12.96 13.00
N ASP A 180 -19.94 -14.13 12.88
CA ASP A 180 -19.52 -14.95 14.02
C ASP A 180 -18.56 -14.19 14.95
N ASP A 181 -18.72 -14.36 16.27
CA ASP A 181 -17.98 -13.62 17.31
C ASP A 181 -16.45 -13.80 17.21
N GLY A 182 -16.02 -14.93 16.63
CA GLY A 182 -14.60 -15.22 16.38
C GLY A 182 -13.99 -14.44 15.20
N ILE A 183 -14.84 -13.87 14.32
CA ILE A 183 -14.44 -13.11 13.13
C ILE A 183 -14.71 -11.62 13.32
N PHE A 184 -15.72 -11.27 14.11
CA PHE A 184 -16.08 -9.90 14.45
C PHE A 184 -16.49 -9.84 15.91
N SER A 185 -15.96 -8.89 16.68
CA SER A 185 -16.41 -8.66 18.05
C SER A 185 -17.00 -7.25 18.16
N GLU A 186 -18.18 -7.14 18.77
CA GLU A 186 -18.81 -5.86 19.10
C GLU A 186 -17.92 -4.98 19.99
N GLU A 187 -16.98 -5.58 20.73
CA GLU A 187 -16.03 -4.87 21.60
C GLU A 187 -14.93 -4.13 20.83
N TRP A 188 -14.70 -4.44 19.54
CA TRP A 188 -13.57 -3.89 18.78
C TRP A 188 -13.71 -2.41 18.37
N ASN A 189 -14.82 -1.74 18.75
CA ASN A 189 -15.13 -0.34 18.41
C ASN A 189 -14.73 0.03 16.97
N ILE A 190 -15.37 -0.62 15.99
CA ILE A 190 -15.04 -0.44 14.57
C ILE A 190 -15.33 1.02 14.15
N PRO A 191 -14.32 1.76 13.67
CA PRO A 191 -14.54 3.12 13.19
C PRO A 191 -15.52 3.18 12.01
N SER A 192 -16.45 4.13 12.07
CA SER A 192 -17.25 4.53 10.91
C SER A 192 -16.37 5.22 9.85
N ILE A 193 -16.92 5.43 8.66
CA ILE A 193 -16.23 6.18 7.59
C ILE A 193 -16.09 7.70 7.90
N GLU A 194 -16.69 8.17 8.99
CA GLU A 194 -16.69 9.59 9.35
C GLU A 194 -15.26 10.10 9.58
N GLY A 195 -14.92 11.22 8.93
CA GLY A 195 -13.60 11.85 9.00
C GLY A 195 -12.50 11.12 8.21
N CYS A 196 -12.79 9.96 7.60
CA CYS A 196 -11.80 9.22 6.81
C CYS A 196 -11.51 9.88 5.45
N PHE A 197 -12.48 10.61 4.89
CA PHE A 197 -12.43 11.19 3.56
C PHE A 197 -13.02 12.61 3.56
N SER A 198 -12.62 13.46 2.60
CA SER A 198 -13.33 14.72 2.35
C SER A 198 -14.63 14.47 1.58
N PHE A 199 -15.54 15.45 1.60
CA PHE A 199 -16.81 15.38 0.85
C PHE A 199 -16.58 15.25 -0.66
N GLU A 200 -15.62 16.01 -1.21
CA GLU A 200 -15.25 15.96 -2.62
C GLU A 200 -14.74 14.57 -3.01
N PHE A 201 -13.94 13.95 -2.15
CA PHE A 201 -13.42 12.61 -2.40
C PHE A 201 -14.51 11.54 -2.30
N LEU A 202 -15.45 11.66 -1.35
CA LEU A 202 -16.61 10.78 -1.27
C LEU A 202 -17.45 10.84 -2.56
N ASN A 203 -17.69 12.04 -3.10
CA ASN A 203 -18.37 12.21 -4.38
C ASN A 203 -17.58 11.61 -5.55
N PHE A 204 -16.25 11.79 -5.56
CA PHE A 204 -15.38 11.15 -6.54
C PHE A 204 -15.52 9.62 -6.49
N MET A 205 -15.44 9.02 -5.29
CA MET A 205 -15.59 7.58 -5.10
C MET A 205 -16.96 7.08 -5.56
N ALA A 206 -18.04 7.77 -5.20
CA ALA A 206 -19.40 7.43 -5.63
C ALA A 206 -19.51 7.39 -7.17
N GLY A 207 -18.88 8.35 -7.86
CA GLY A 207 -18.77 8.36 -9.32
C GLY A 207 -18.13 7.10 -9.93
N GLN A 208 -17.15 6.51 -9.24
CA GLN A 208 -16.50 5.27 -9.67
C GLN A 208 -17.39 4.04 -9.39
N TYR A 209 -18.09 4.03 -8.25
CA TYR A 209 -18.96 2.90 -7.87
C TYR A 209 -20.21 2.78 -8.75
N HIS A 210 -20.68 3.85 -9.39
CA HIS A 210 -21.72 3.74 -10.42
C HIS A 210 -21.31 2.83 -11.59
N LEU A 211 -20.01 2.61 -11.77
CA LEU A 211 -19.42 1.72 -12.77
C LEU A 211 -18.90 0.41 -12.14
N ALA A 212 -19.29 0.09 -10.90
CA ALA A 212 -18.78 -1.05 -10.16
C ALA A 212 -19.09 -2.40 -10.80
N ASN A 213 -20.05 -2.51 -11.72
CA ASN A 213 -20.42 -3.81 -12.32
C ASN A 213 -19.60 -4.22 -13.54
N LEU A 214 -18.57 -3.44 -13.92
CA LEU A 214 -17.74 -3.72 -15.08
C LEU A 214 -16.87 -4.99 -14.92
N TYR A 215 -16.43 -5.31 -13.70
CA TYR A 215 -15.43 -6.35 -13.48
C TYR A 215 -15.93 -7.79 -13.68
N ARG A 216 -15.02 -8.66 -14.10
CA ARG A 216 -15.14 -10.13 -14.12
C ARG A 216 -14.68 -10.78 -12.83
N GLY A 217 -13.77 -10.13 -12.11
CA GLY A 217 -13.34 -10.55 -10.79
C GLY A 217 -12.61 -9.46 -10.01
N LYS A 218 -12.30 -9.75 -8.75
CA LYS A 218 -11.62 -8.83 -7.83
C LYS A 218 -10.28 -9.37 -7.37
N LEU A 219 -9.31 -8.48 -7.23
CA LEU A 219 -7.98 -8.78 -6.72
C LEU A 219 -7.77 -8.01 -5.43
N TYR A 220 -7.24 -8.68 -4.43
CA TYR A 220 -6.91 -8.11 -3.14
C TYR A 220 -5.42 -8.28 -2.87
N ASN A 221 -4.74 -7.22 -2.48
CA ASN A 221 -3.38 -7.31 -1.96
C ASN A 221 -3.42 -7.81 -0.51
N THR A 222 -3.82 -9.06 -0.32
CA THR A 222 -3.83 -9.75 0.97
C THR A 222 -3.51 -11.21 0.77
N SER A 223 -3.35 -11.95 1.87
CA SER A 223 -3.20 -13.40 1.88
C SER A 223 -4.25 -14.01 2.79
N ARG A 224 -4.66 -15.24 2.49
CA ARG A 224 -5.45 -16.07 3.41
C ARG A 224 -4.76 -16.27 4.76
N VAL A 225 -3.43 -16.18 4.82
CA VAL A 225 -2.69 -16.22 6.09
C VAL A 225 -3.01 -15.01 6.99
N ILE A 226 -3.42 -13.88 6.42
CA ILE A 226 -3.72 -12.63 7.13
C ILE A 226 -5.23 -12.48 7.33
N GLU A 227 -6.03 -12.67 6.28
CA GLU A 227 -7.43 -12.23 6.25
C GLU A 227 -8.41 -13.29 5.73
N ALA A 228 -8.10 -14.59 5.85
CA ALA A 228 -8.97 -15.68 5.33
C ALA A 228 -10.46 -15.52 5.66
N PRO A 229 -10.88 -15.24 6.92
CA PRO A 229 -12.30 -15.09 7.23
C PRO A 229 -12.99 -13.99 6.42
N TYR A 230 -12.32 -12.86 6.20
CA TYR A 230 -12.88 -11.72 5.48
C TYR A 230 -12.88 -11.96 3.96
N VAL A 231 -11.86 -12.65 3.44
CA VAL A 231 -11.84 -13.12 2.05
C VAL A 231 -13.02 -14.08 1.79
N ASP A 232 -13.30 -14.99 2.73
CA ASP A 232 -14.42 -15.93 2.61
C ASP A 232 -15.78 -15.23 2.71
N LEU A 233 -15.92 -14.23 3.58
CA LEU A 233 -17.13 -13.42 3.67
C LEU A 233 -17.38 -12.62 2.37
N LEU A 234 -16.33 -12.01 1.80
CA LEU A 234 -16.42 -11.37 0.48
C LEU A 234 -16.81 -12.37 -0.62
N ALA A 235 -16.35 -13.63 -0.52
CA ALA A 235 -16.71 -14.67 -1.48
C ALA A 235 -18.22 -14.96 -1.44
N ARG A 236 -18.79 -15.09 -0.24
CA ARG A 236 -20.21 -15.42 0.00
C ARG A 236 -21.15 -14.41 -0.65
N GLU A 237 -20.80 -13.13 -0.59
CA GLU A 237 -21.56 -12.05 -1.23
C GLU A 237 -21.62 -12.19 -2.77
N GLU A 238 -20.56 -12.71 -3.39
CA GLU A 238 -20.47 -12.83 -4.86
C GLU A 238 -21.08 -14.13 -5.42
N VAL A 239 -21.55 -15.06 -4.56
CA VAL A 239 -22.06 -16.39 -4.95
C VAL A 239 -23.30 -16.32 -5.84
N ASN A 240 -23.98 -15.17 -5.94
CA ASN A 240 -25.10 -14.98 -6.87
C ASN A 240 -24.69 -14.72 -8.33
N GLY A 241 -23.41 -14.61 -8.70
CA GLY A 241 -23.09 -14.35 -10.10
C GLY A 241 -21.65 -14.48 -10.55
N ARG A 242 -21.13 -15.72 -10.73
CA ARG A 242 -19.98 -16.10 -11.59
C ARG A 242 -18.67 -15.27 -11.48
N LYS A 243 -18.58 -14.32 -10.55
CA LYS A 243 -17.46 -13.41 -10.33
C LYS A 243 -16.49 -14.08 -9.38
N THR A 244 -15.22 -14.05 -9.74
CA THR A 244 -14.15 -14.71 -9.01
C THR A 244 -13.30 -13.67 -8.29
N GLN A 245 -12.76 -14.06 -7.15
CA GLN A 245 -11.91 -13.19 -6.34
C GLN A 245 -10.64 -13.91 -5.92
N TRP A 246 -9.54 -13.16 -5.82
CA TRP A 246 -8.23 -13.69 -5.49
C TRP A 246 -7.50 -12.82 -4.45
N ALA A 247 -6.93 -13.46 -3.45
CA ALA A 247 -6.02 -12.85 -2.48
C ALA A 247 -4.58 -13.08 -2.94
N ILE A 248 -4.10 -12.19 -3.80
CA ILE A 248 -2.82 -12.32 -4.52
C ILE A 248 -1.64 -11.63 -3.82
N GLY A 249 -1.83 -11.19 -2.58
CA GLY A 249 -0.81 -10.55 -1.77
C GLY A 249 0.06 -11.56 -1.00
N PRO A 250 1.16 -11.09 -0.39
CA PRO A 250 1.70 -9.74 -0.47
C PRO A 250 2.26 -9.39 -1.85
N LEU A 251 1.91 -8.20 -2.38
CA LEU A 251 2.47 -7.71 -3.64
C LEU A 251 3.88 -7.15 -3.46
N ASN A 252 4.21 -6.59 -2.29
CA ASN A 252 5.58 -6.13 -2.02
C ASN A 252 6.55 -7.32 -1.99
N PRO A 253 7.81 -7.13 -2.42
CA PRO A 253 8.86 -8.14 -2.26
C PRO A 253 9.00 -8.56 -0.80
N VAL A 254 8.94 -9.86 -0.56
CA VAL A 254 9.10 -10.45 0.77
C VAL A 254 10.54 -10.90 1.07
N ASN A 255 11.40 -10.92 0.05
CA ASN A 255 12.80 -11.36 0.11
C ASN A 255 13.75 -10.24 -0.36
N VAL A 256 13.75 -9.13 0.38
CA VAL A 256 14.52 -7.90 0.04
C VAL A 256 16.04 -8.13 0.07
N SER A 257 16.51 -9.15 0.78
CA SER A 257 17.94 -9.44 1.01
C SER A 257 18.65 -10.21 -0.11
N LYS A 258 17.93 -10.76 -1.10
CA LYS A 258 18.52 -11.61 -2.16
C LYS A 258 18.90 -10.85 -3.45
N GLY A 259 18.46 -9.60 -3.62
CA GLY A 259 18.85 -8.75 -4.74
C GLY A 259 20.06 -7.89 -4.39
N MET A 260 21.20 -8.15 -5.02
CA MET A 260 22.47 -7.38 -5.02
C MET A 260 22.65 -6.35 -3.89
N LYS A 261 23.62 -6.58 -3.00
CA LYS A 261 24.09 -5.52 -2.08
C LYS A 261 24.53 -4.32 -2.93
N PRO A 262 23.85 -3.16 -2.88
CA PRO A 262 24.34 -1.98 -3.58
C PRO A 262 25.75 -1.69 -3.07
N ASN A 263 26.61 -1.22 -3.97
CA ASN A 263 27.96 -0.81 -3.60
C ASN A 263 27.87 0.15 -2.40
N ASP A 264 28.72 0.02 -1.39
CA ASP A 264 28.50 0.68 -0.09
C ASP A 264 28.38 2.22 -0.21
N LYS A 265 28.98 2.82 -1.26
CA LYS A 265 28.83 4.24 -1.59
C LYS A 265 27.41 4.67 -1.99
N GLN A 266 26.62 3.78 -2.59
CA GLN A 266 25.23 4.04 -3.04
C GLN A 266 24.18 3.63 -2.01
N ARG A 267 24.58 2.94 -0.94
CA ARG A 267 23.65 2.48 0.09
C ARG A 267 23.13 3.66 0.92
N ASN A 268 21.80 3.70 1.09
CA ASN A 268 21.10 4.75 1.81
C ASN A 268 21.65 4.90 3.25
N HIS A 269 21.80 6.15 3.72
CA HIS A 269 22.39 6.46 5.02
C HIS A 269 21.59 5.88 6.20
N CYS A 270 20.27 5.71 6.07
CA CYS A 270 19.42 5.06 7.08
C CYS A 270 19.91 3.63 7.35
N LEU A 271 20.19 2.88 6.28
CA LEU A 271 20.63 1.49 6.40
C LEU A 271 22.02 1.38 7.03
N LYS A 272 22.93 2.30 6.68
CA LYS A 272 24.27 2.38 7.31
C LYS A 272 24.21 2.72 8.79
N TRP A 273 23.24 3.54 9.18
CA TRP A 273 23.01 3.85 10.59
C TRP A 273 22.42 2.65 11.33
N LEU A 274 21.47 1.91 10.71
CA LEU A 274 20.87 0.69 11.27
C LEU A 274 21.88 -0.44 11.48
N ASP A 275 22.86 -0.61 10.59
CA ASP A 275 23.90 -1.65 10.72
C ASP A 275 24.69 -1.56 12.05
N LYS A 276 24.73 -0.36 12.65
CA LYS A 276 25.45 -0.09 13.90
C LYS A 276 24.59 -0.32 15.15
N GLN A 277 23.32 -0.67 14.98
CA GLN A 277 22.35 -0.82 16.07
C GLN A 277 22.13 -2.30 16.39
N ASN A 278 21.76 -2.57 17.63
CA ASN A 278 21.44 -3.93 18.06
C ASN A 278 20.16 -4.45 17.37
N PRO A 279 20.01 -5.78 17.21
CA PRO A 279 18.78 -6.36 16.70
C PRO A 279 17.55 -5.90 17.49
N ASN A 280 16.44 -5.64 16.79
CA ASN A 280 15.16 -5.20 17.35
C ASN A 280 15.23 -3.94 18.26
N SER A 281 16.23 -3.09 18.13
CA SER A 281 16.44 -1.95 19.04
C SER A 281 15.98 -0.60 18.50
N VAL A 282 15.47 -0.52 17.27
CA VAL A 282 15.13 0.75 16.61
C VAL A 282 13.64 0.82 16.27
N MET A 283 12.98 1.89 16.70
CA MET A 283 11.64 2.26 16.23
C MET A 283 11.75 3.02 14.90
N PHE A 284 11.07 2.56 13.85
CA PHE A 284 10.88 3.33 12.62
C PHE A 284 9.58 4.12 12.71
N ILE A 285 9.58 5.40 12.35
CA ILE A 285 8.42 6.29 12.39
C ILE A 285 8.21 6.90 11.00
N SER A 286 7.08 6.55 10.38
CA SER A 286 6.67 7.06 9.06
C SER A 286 5.14 7.05 8.93
N PHE A 287 4.58 8.22 8.61
CA PHE A 287 3.14 8.41 8.43
C PHE A 287 2.74 8.38 6.95
N GLY A 288 3.53 7.70 6.12
CA GLY A 288 3.23 7.53 4.70
C GLY A 288 3.57 8.75 3.87
N SER A 289 2.96 8.84 2.69
CA SER A 289 3.33 9.82 1.68
C SER A 289 2.53 11.12 1.71
N THR A 290 1.29 11.07 2.19
CA THR A 290 0.30 12.14 2.00
C THR A 290 -0.05 12.87 3.29
N THR A 291 0.47 12.41 4.42
CA THR A 291 0.15 12.94 5.74
C THR A 291 0.87 14.25 5.98
N CYS A 292 0.12 15.26 6.44
CA CYS A 292 0.65 16.52 6.93
C CYS A 292 0.23 16.70 8.40
N MET A 293 1.18 16.90 9.31
CA MET A 293 0.93 17.08 10.75
C MET A 293 1.03 18.54 11.16
N GLN A 294 0.31 18.95 12.20
CA GLN A 294 0.47 20.27 12.83
C GLN A 294 1.83 20.39 13.53
N ASP A 295 2.38 21.60 13.61
CA ASP A 295 3.66 21.84 14.29
C ASP A 295 3.60 21.46 15.77
N GLU A 296 2.48 21.72 16.46
CA GLU A 296 2.28 21.27 17.85
C GLU A 296 2.39 19.74 17.96
N GLN A 297 1.80 19.00 17.02
CA GLN A 297 1.86 17.54 17.01
C GLN A 297 3.29 17.02 16.76
N ILE A 298 4.06 17.71 15.91
CA ILE A 298 5.47 17.40 15.63
C ILE A 298 6.31 17.62 16.90
N VAL A 299 6.05 18.69 17.65
CA VAL A 299 6.73 18.97 18.92
C VAL A 299 6.43 17.88 19.96
N GLU A 300 5.17 17.49 20.13
CA GLU A 300 4.80 16.42 21.07
C GLU A 300 5.42 15.07 20.68
N LEU A 301 5.47 14.75 19.38
CA LEU A 301 6.14 13.55 18.86
C LEU A 301 7.65 13.59 19.14
N ALA A 302 8.30 14.72 18.89
CA ALA A 302 9.72 14.89 19.17
C ALA A 302 10.01 14.64 20.66
N ILE A 303 9.25 15.28 21.56
CA ILE A 303 9.41 15.13 23.01
C ILE A 303 9.14 13.69 23.46
N GLY A 304 8.07 13.06 22.96
CA GLY A 304 7.71 11.69 23.31
C GLY A 304 8.77 10.67 22.88
N LEU A 305 9.34 10.84 21.67
CA LEU A 305 10.45 10.01 21.19
C LEU A 305 11.70 10.18 22.05
N LEU A 306 12.07 11.43 22.39
CA LEU A 306 13.22 11.70 23.26
C LEU A 306 13.05 11.06 24.65
N LYS A 307 11.88 11.21 25.27
CA LYS A 307 11.59 10.63 26.60
C LYS A 307 11.49 9.11 26.60
N SER A 308 11.21 8.50 25.45
CA SER A 308 11.12 7.03 25.35
C SER A 308 12.47 6.33 25.58
N GLU A 309 13.58 7.07 25.40
CA GLU A 309 14.96 6.56 25.42
C GLU A 309 15.21 5.40 24.43
N GLN A 310 14.29 5.17 23.49
CA GLN A 310 14.44 4.19 22.44
C GLN A 310 15.13 4.81 21.24
N LYS A 311 15.94 4.01 20.55
CA LYS A 311 16.55 4.46 19.30
C LYS A 311 15.50 4.55 18.21
N PHE A 312 15.63 5.54 17.32
CA PHE A 312 14.61 5.73 16.29
C PHE A 312 15.13 6.25 14.94
N ILE A 313 14.36 5.97 13.89
CA ILE A 313 14.44 6.67 12.61
C ILE A 313 13.09 7.33 12.38
N TRP A 314 13.06 8.65 12.23
CA TRP A 314 11.84 9.40 12.00
C TRP A 314 11.88 10.12 10.65
N VAL A 315 10.97 9.72 9.76
CA VAL A 315 10.72 10.41 8.49
C VAL A 315 9.86 11.65 8.77
N LEU A 316 10.50 12.82 8.75
CA LEU A 316 9.88 14.12 8.96
C LEU A 316 9.97 14.95 7.69
N ARG A 317 9.02 14.72 6.79
CA ARG A 317 8.94 15.34 5.47
C ARG A 317 7.55 15.90 5.21
N ASP A 318 7.44 16.83 4.27
CA ASP A 318 6.15 17.40 3.89
C ASP A 318 5.33 16.38 3.07
N ALA A 319 4.01 16.53 3.09
CA ALA A 319 3.12 15.68 2.31
C ALA A 319 3.44 15.80 0.82
N ASP A 320 3.33 14.69 0.10
CA ASP A 320 3.37 14.70 -1.35
C ASP A 320 2.22 15.55 -1.90
N LYS A 321 2.51 16.31 -2.95
CA LYS A 321 1.52 17.01 -3.78
C LYS A 321 1.13 16.13 -4.97
N GLY A 322 0.11 16.55 -5.72
CA GLY A 322 -0.36 15.81 -6.89
C GLY A 322 0.71 15.67 -7.98
N ASN A 323 1.70 16.56 -8.02
CA ASN A 323 2.95 16.35 -8.75
C ASN A 323 4.12 16.36 -7.76
N VAL A 324 4.71 15.18 -7.50
CA VAL A 324 5.82 15.02 -6.55
C VAL A 324 7.12 15.69 -7.01
N PHE A 325 7.23 16.02 -8.30
CA PHE A 325 8.40 16.68 -8.90
C PHE A 325 8.34 18.21 -8.83
N GLU A 326 7.26 18.79 -8.27
CA GLU A 326 7.24 20.23 -8.01
C GLU A 326 8.39 20.68 -7.09
N ARG A 327 8.93 19.76 -6.27
CA ARG A 327 10.11 20.01 -5.42
C ARG A 327 11.39 20.29 -6.21
N GLU A 328 11.44 19.87 -7.47
CA GLU A 328 12.56 20.14 -8.38
C GLU A 328 12.51 21.57 -8.94
N ASN A 329 11.42 22.31 -8.71
CA ASN A 329 11.26 23.69 -9.16
C ASN A 329 12.03 24.66 -8.26
N GLU A 330 12.78 25.59 -8.85
CA GLU A 330 13.56 26.62 -8.14
C GLU A 330 12.72 27.50 -7.21
N ASN A 331 11.42 27.65 -7.50
CA ASN A 331 10.48 28.43 -6.69
C ASN A 331 9.74 27.59 -5.62
N TYR A 332 10.10 26.32 -5.44
CA TYR A 332 9.46 25.47 -4.45
C TYR A 332 9.87 25.91 -3.03
N VAL A 333 8.88 26.28 -2.23
CA VAL A 333 9.08 26.59 -0.81
C VAL A 333 8.80 25.32 -0.02
N GLU A 334 9.86 24.74 0.55
CA GLU A 334 9.73 23.60 1.46
C GLU A 334 9.20 24.05 2.83
N ARG A 335 8.30 23.25 3.41
CA ARG A 335 7.83 23.48 4.77
C ARG A 335 8.98 23.30 5.76
N VAL A 336 9.25 24.35 6.52
CA VAL A 336 10.19 24.28 7.65
C VAL A 336 9.46 23.73 8.87
N PHE A 337 9.93 22.58 9.37
CA PHE A 337 9.36 21.95 10.57
C PHE A 337 9.96 22.55 11.84
N GLN A 338 9.11 22.99 12.76
CA GLN A 338 9.53 23.53 14.04
C GLN A 338 9.79 22.39 15.04
N LEU A 339 11.05 22.01 15.21
CA LEU A 339 11.48 21.11 16.29
C LEU A 339 11.89 21.91 17.53
N PRO A 340 11.83 21.30 18.74
CA PRO A 340 12.37 21.94 19.94
C PRO A 340 13.83 22.37 19.74
N LYS A 341 14.21 23.51 20.33
CA LYS A 341 15.57 24.04 20.22
C LYS A 341 16.59 23.02 20.75
N GLY A 342 17.59 22.70 19.93
CA GLY A 342 18.65 21.73 20.27
C GLY A 342 18.23 20.26 20.14
N TYR A 343 17.05 19.98 19.56
CA TYR A 343 16.52 18.62 19.49
C TYR A 343 17.41 17.68 18.69
N GLU A 344 17.80 18.06 17.47
CA GLU A 344 18.60 17.21 16.60
C GLU A 344 19.98 16.90 17.21
N GLU A 345 20.60 17.89 17.86
CA GLU A 345 21.84 17.68 18.60
C GLU A 345 21.66 16.74 19.79
N SER A 346 20.51 16.82 20.47
CA SER A 346 20.20 15.98 21.64
C SER A 346 19.98 14.51 21.26
N VAL A 347 19.48 14.23 20.05
CA VAL A 347 19.18 12.87 19.59
C VAL A 347 20.24 12.29 18.66
N LYS A 348 21.31 13.00 18.27
CA LYS A 348 22.28 12.54 17.26
C LYS A 348 22.83 11.11 17.46
N ASP A 349 22.96 10.67 18.72
CA ASP A 349 23.49 9.34 19.07
C ASP A 349 22.38 8.28 19.25
N HIS A 350 21.11 8.70 19.30
CA HIS A 350 19.94 7.87 19.60
C HIS A 350 18.92 7.83 18.45
N GLY A 351 18.87 8.85 17.59
CA GLY A 351 17.83 9.06 16.60
C GLY A 351 18.39 9.60 15.29
N LEU A 352 17.72 9.25 14.20
CA LEU A 352 17.99 9.77 12.86
C LEU A 352 16.73 10.46 12.32
N ILE A 353 16.84 11.73 11.97
CA ILE A 353 15.78 12.50 11.30
C ILE A 353 16.01 12.44 9.79
N VAL A 354 15.00 11.99 9.05
CA VAL A 354 15.05 11.83 7.60
C VAL A 354 14.06 12.81 6.97
N ARG A 355 14.58 13.78 6.19
CA ARG A 355 13.78 14.81 5.51
C ARG A 355 13.32 14.40 4.11
N ASP A 356 14.04 13.46 3.51
CA ASP A 356 13.78 12.92 2.18
C ASP A 356 12.94 11.64 2.21
N TRP A 357 12.76 11.04 1.04
CA TRP A 357 12.18 9.71 0.91
C TRP A 357 13.06 8.64 1.58
N ALA A 358 12.46 7.83 2.45
CA ALA A 358 13.14 6.74 3.15
C ALA A 358 12.90 5.39 2.44
N PRO A 359 13.90 4.49 2.40
CA PRO A 359 13.75 3.13 1.86
C PRO A 359 12.98 2.26 2.88
N GLN A 360 11.67 2.50 2.98
CA GLN A 360 10.82 1.97 4.04
C GLN A 360 10.85 0.44 4.12
N LEU A 361 10.70 -0.25 2.98
CA LEU A 361 10.72 -1.71 2.96
C LEU A 361 12.07 -2.27 3.45
N GLU A 362 13.18 -1.65 3.04
CA GLU A 362 14.52 -2.04 3.47
C GLU A 362 14.79 -1.75 4.94
N ILE A 363 14.25 -0.64 5.48
CA ILE A 363 14.30 -0.33 6.91
C ILE A 363 13.50 -1.37 7.68
N LEU A 364 12.27 -1.70 7.25
CA LEU A 364 11.44 -2.71 7.91
C LEU A 364 12.03 -4.12 7.82
N ALA A 365 12.75 -4.44 6.74
CA ALA A 365 13.46 -5.71 6.58
C ALA A 365 14.77 -5.78 7.38
N HIS A 366 15.25 -4.67 7.96
CA HIS A 366 16.52 -4.63 8.66
C HIS A 366 16.43 -5.30 10.05
N PRO A 367 17.37 -6.19 10.43
CA PRO A 367 17.33 -6.90 11.73
C PRO A 367 17.28 -5.99 12.97
N SER A 368 17.83 -4.78 12.88
CA SER A 368 17.82 -3.79 13.96
C SER A 368 16.49 -3.08 14.16
N THR A 369 15.57 -3.16 13.20
CA THR A 369 14.24 -2.57 13.31
C THR A 369 13.38 -3.41 14.26
N GLY A 370 12.96 -2.81 15.36
CA GLY A 370 12.15 -3.43 16.40
C GLY A 370 10.71 -2.94 16.44
N GLY A 371 10.34 -1.89 15.74
CA GLY A 371 8.94 -1.46 15.73
C GLY A 371 8.68 -0.45 14.64
N PHE A 372 7.41 -0.30 14.28
CA PHE A 372 6.97 0.66 13.28
C PHE A 372 5.82 1.50 13.79
N MET A 373 6.08 2.77 14.10
CA MET A 373 5.02 3.75 14.28
C MET A 373 4.49 4.18 12.92
N SER A 374 3.25 3.79 12.64
CA SER A 374 2.68 3.85 11.31
C SER A 374 1.28 4.43 11.33
N HIS A 375 0.98 5.18 10.27
CA HIS A 375 -0.37 5.56 9.91
C HIS A 375 -1.29 4.38 9.55
N CYS A 376 -0.78 3.15 9.41
CA CYS A 376 -1.56 1.96 9.07
C CYS A 376 -2.25 2.00 7.69
N GLY A 377 -1.67 2.73 6.73
CA GLY A 377 -2.06 2.55 5.33
C GLY A 377 -1.71 1.13 4.88
N TRP A 378 -2.55 0.51 4.04
CA TRP A 378 -2.46 -0.93 3.82
C TRP A 378 -1.10 -1.42 3.28
N ASN A 379 -0.43 -0.65 2.42
CA ASN A 379 0.94 -0.98 1.99
C ASN A 379 1.91 -1.08 3.15
N SER A 380 1.91 -0.07 4.03
CA SER A 380 2.75 -0.04 5.21
C SER A 380 2.44 -1.20 6.16
N CYS A 381 1.17 -1.57 6.31
CA CYS A 381 0.79 -2.78 7.04
C CYS A 381 1.38 -4.04 6.39
N MET A 382 1.22 -4.21 5.07
CA MET A 382 1.74 -5.37 4.35
C MET A 382 3.26 -5.49 4.41
N GLU A 383 3.99 -4.38 4.29
CA GLU A 383 5.44 -4.33 4.45
C GLU A 383 5.87 -4.70 5.88
N SER A 384 5.17 -4.18 6.91
CA SER A 384 5.47 -4.49 8.33
C SER A 384 5.17 -5.95 8.67
N ILE A 385 3.98 -6.43 8.28
CA ILE A 385 3.51 -7.80 8.51
C ILE A 385 4.47 -8.76 7.83
N SER A 386 4.79 -8.55 6.55
CA SER A 386 5.68 -9.43 5.79
C SER A 386 7.09 -9.51 6.37
N ASN A 387 7.55 -8.47 7.07
CA ASN A 387 8.85 -8.47 7.75
C ASN A 387 8.76 -8.88 9.23
N GLY A 388 7.56 -9.10 9.76
CA GLY A 388 7.34 -9.47 11.16
C GLY A 388 7.67 -8.35 12.15
N VAL A 389 7.52 -7.10 11.74
CA VAL A 389 7.74 -5.91 12.57
C VAL A 389 6.42 -5.51 13.23
N PRO A 390 6.36 -5.37 14.56
CA PRO A 390 5.14 -4.96 15.25
C PRO A 390 4.86 -3.46 15.04
N ILE A 391 3.58 -3.07 15.10
CA ILE A 391 3.12 -1.73 14.71
C ILE A 391 2.63 -0.92 15.93
N ALA A 392 3.11 0.30 16.09
CA ALA A 392 2.47 1.33 16.91
C ALA A 392 1.52 2.13 16.00
N ALA A 393 0.23 1.83 16.05
CA ALA A 393 -0.78 2.28 15.11
C ALA A 393 -1.28 3.69 15.41
N TRP A 394 -1.20 4.58 14.42
CA TRP A 394 -1.60 5.98 14.53
C TRP A 394 -2.39 6.41 13.27
N PRO A 395 -3.65 5.98 13.11
CA PRO A 395 -4.42 6.20 11.89
C PRO A 395 -4.71 7.68 11.66
N MET A 396 -4.59 8.15 10.41
CA MET A 396 -4.81 9.54 10.00
C MET A 396 -6.07 9.70 9.13
N HIS A 397 -6.30 8.83 8.14
CA HIS A 397 -7.44 8.95 7.21
C HIS A 397 -7.74 7.63 6.45
N SER A 398 -8.69 7.65 5.53
CA SER A 398 -9.03 6.56 4.61
C SER A 398 -9.32 5.20 5.28
N ASP A 399 -8.62 4.14 4.89
CA ASP A 399 -8.76 2.78 5.44
C ASP A 399 -8.00 2.58 6.76
N GLN A 400 -7.13 3.52 7.12
CA GLN A 400 -6.21 3.43 8.25
C GLN A 400 -6.90 3.16 9.59
N PRO A 401 -8.06 3.76 9.92
CA PRO A 401 -8.72 3.48 11.20
C PRO A 401 -9.16 2.03 11.33
N ARG A 402 -9.69 1.43 10.26
CA ARG A 402 -10.08 0.00 10.27
C ARG A 402 -8.86 -0.91 10.24
N ASN A 403 -7.83 -0.56 9.48
CA ASN A 403 -6.56 -1.30 9.53
C ASN A 403 -5.93 -1.26 10.94
N THR A 404 -6.12 -0.18 11.69
CA THR A 404 -5.68 -0.09 13.10
C THR A 404 -6.36 -1.14 13.96
N VAL A 405 -7.67 -1.35 13.79
CA VAL A 405 -8.39 -2.44 14.48
C VAL A 405 -7.87 -3.81 14.05
N LEU A 406 -7.71 -4.04 12.73
CA LEU A 406 -7.16 -5.29 12.21
C LEU A 406 -5.79 -5.61 12.85
N VAL A 407 -4.90 -4.62 12.91
CA VAL A 407 -3.55 -4.78 13.47
C VAL A 407 -3.56 -5.00 14.99
N THR A 408 -4.36 -4.24 15.74
CA THR A 408 -4.28 -4.18 17.20
C THR A 408 -5.22 -5.17 17.91
N GLN A 409 -6.42 -5.40 17.36
CA GLN A 409 -7.44 -6.23 17.99
C GLN A 409 -7.54 -7.62 17.36
N VAL A 410 -7.55 -7.70 16.03
CA VAL A 410 -7.74 -8.97 15.30
C VAL A 410 -6.44 -9.77 15.29
N LEU A 411 -5.36 -9.19 14.72
CA LEU A 411 -4.05 -9.84 14.60
C LEU A 411 -3.23 -9.75 15.89
N LYS A 412 -3.49 -8.74 16.73
CA LYS A 412 -2.79 -8.48 17.99
C LYS A 412 -1.27 -8.33 17.82
N ILE A 413 -0.85 -7.76 16.69
CA ILE A 413 0.56 -7.53 16.31
C ILE A 413 0.99 -6.07 16.50
N GLY A 414 0.18 -5.27 17.21
CA GLY A 414 0.47 -3.87 17.46
C GLY A 414 -0.26 -3.29 18.66
N VAL A 415 0.03 -2.02 18.94
CA VAL A 415 -0.65 -1.20 19.96
C VAL A 415 -1.17 0.08 19.31
N ALA A 416 -2.29 0.61 19.78
CA ALA A 416 -2.77 1.93 19.34
C ALA A 416 -1.98 3.04 20.05
N VAL A 417 -1.50 4.02 19.28
CA VAL A 417 -0.96 5.30 19.78
C VAL A 417 -2.07 6.33 19.89
N ARG A 418 -3.03 6.29 18.96
CA ARG A 418 -4.19 7.17 18.91
C ARG A 418 -5.45 6.38 18.56
N ASP A 419 -6.49 6.55 19.38
CA ASP A 419 -7.84 6.10 19.07
C ASP A 419 -8.47 7.02 18.01
N TRP A 420 -9.21 6.45 17.05
CA TRP A 420 -9.83 7.23 15.97
C TRP A 420 -10.83 8.29 16.45
N ASP A 421 -11.51 8.03 17.56
CA ASP A 421 -12.45 8.99 18.16
C ASP A 421 -11.75 10.27 18.62
N LYS A 422 -10.44 10.18 18.93
CA LYS A 422 -9.59 11.31 19.33
C LYS A 422 -8.79 11.89 18.15
N ARG A 423 -9.20 11.63 16.89
CA ARG A 423 -8.48 12.08 15.67
C ARG A 423 -8.25 13.59 15.58
N LYS A 424 -9.09 14.40 16.23
CA LYS A 424 -9.01 15.86 16.29
C LYS A 424 -8.12 16.37 17.43
N GLU A 425 -7.71 15.50 18.34
CA GLU A 425 -6.89 15.86 19.49
C GLU A 425 -5.39 15.72 19.17
N ILE A 426 -4.59 16.58 19.81
CA ILE A 426 -3.13 16.43 19.84
C ILE A 426 -2.79 15.22 20.71
N VAL A 427 -2.06 14.27 20.14
CA VAL A 427 -1.49 13.16 20.90
C VAL A 427 -0.30 13.68 21.67
N ARG A 428 -0.42 13.62 22.99
CA ARG A 428 0.55 14.17 23.91
C ARG A 428 1.78 13.29 24.03
N SER A 429 2.92 13.91 24.31
CA SER A 429 4.24 13.27 24.39
C SER A 429 4.29 12.08 25.34
N TRP A 430 3.57 12.11 26.46
CA TRP A 430 3.51 10.96 27.38
C TRP A 430 2.80 9.74 26.76
N SER A 431 1.77 9.94 25.92
CA SER A 431 1.08 8.84 25.23
C SER A 431 2.01 8.20 24.19
N ILE A 432 2.79 9.03 23.50
CA ILE A 432 3.78 8.61 22.51
C ILE A 432 4.92 7.85 23.19
N GLU A 433 5.48 8.40 24.27
CA GLU A 433 6.48 7.75 25.11
C GLU A 433 5.99 6.38 25.58
N ASN A 434 4.78 6.32 26.16
CA ASN A 434 4.20 5.10 26.66
C ASN A 434 4.00 4.06 25.56
N ALA A 435 3.48 4.44 24.39
CA ALA A 435 3.30 3.51 23.27
C ALA A 435 4.63 2.95 22.76
N VAL A 436 5.65 3.81 22.64
CA VAL A 436 7.00 3.40 22.22
C VAL A 436 7.64 2.46 23.24
N ARG A 437 7.64 2.81 24.53
CA ARG A 437 8.21 1.96 25.60
C ARG A 437 7.43 0.65 25.75
N LYS A 438 6.11 0.70 25.63
CA LYS A 438 5.25 -0.49 25.65
C LYS A 438 5.62 -1.46 24.53
N LEU A 439 5.80 -0.98 23.30
CA LEU A 439 6.12 -1.86 22.17
C LEU A 439 7.57 -2.38 22.20
N MET A 440 8.51 -1.56 22.66
CA MET A 440 9.95 -1.82 22.54
C MET A 440 10.60 -2.42 23.80
N ALA A 441 10.05 -2.15 24.98
CA ALA A 441 10.72 -2.42 26.26
C ALA A 441 9.76 -2.96 27.34
N SER A 442 8.67 -3.62 26.95
CA SER A 442 7.74 -4.26 27.89
C SER A 442 7.47 -5.72 27.52
N LYS A 443 7.05 -6.50 28.52
CA LYS A 443 6.63 -7.89 28.33
C LYS A 443 5.48 -8.03 27.32
N GLU A 444 4.54 -7.10 27.34
CA GLU A 444 3.44 -7.09 26.35
C GLU A 444 3.99 -6.86 24.94
N GLY A 445 4.96 -5.94 24.79
CA GLY A 445 5.67 -5.69 23.55
C GLY A 445 6.42 -6.93 23.02
N ASP A 446 7.04 -7.71 23.90
CA ASP A 446 7.70 -8.97 23.53
C ASP A 446 6.71 -10.00 22.98
N ASP A 447 5.53 -10.12 23.59
CA ASP A 447 4.49 -11.04 23.13
C ASP A 447 3.86 -10.59 21.82
N ILE A 448 3.66 -9.28 21.64
CA ILE A 448 3.24 -8.66 20.37
C ILE A 448 4.27 -8.94 19.28
N ARG A 449 5.56 -8.76 19.57
CA ARG A 449 6.66 -9.01 18.64
C ARG A 449 6.74 -10.47 18.22
N LYS A 450 6.61 -11.42 19.15
CA LYS A 450 6.57 -12.85 18.82
C LYS A 450 5.42 -13.18 17.87
N ARG A 451 4.23 -12.59 18.09
CA ARG A 451 3.08 -12.75 17.18
C ARG A 451 3.37 -12.16 15.80
N ALA A 452 3.92 -10.95 15.75
CA ALA A 452 4.30 -10.29 14.49
C ALA A 452 5.33 -11.12 13.71
N GLN A 453 6.38 -11.60 14.38
CA GLN A 453 7.43 -12.43 13.78
C GLN A 453 6.88 -13.76 13.25
N LYS A 454 6.00 -14.44 14.02
CA LYS A 454 5.33 -15.66 13.57
C LYS A 454 4.48 -15.40 12.33
N LEU A 455 3.63 -14.37 12.37
CA LEU A 455 2.77 -14.03 11.23
C LEU A 455 3.61 -13.66 10.00
N GLY A 456 4.66 -12.86 10.16
CA GLY A 456 5.57 -12.52 9.07
C GLY A 456 6.27 -13.73 8.48
N PHE A 457 6.72 -14.67 9.32
CA PHE A 457 7.26 -15.95 8.83
C PHE A 457 6.23 -16.74 8.01
N ASP A 458 5.00 -16.88 8.53
CA ASP A 458 3.91 -17.59 7.85
C ASP A 458 3.55 -16.93 6.50
N VAL A 459 3.51 -15.60 6.46
CA VAL A 459 3.26 -14.82 5.22
C VAL A 459 4.38 -15.01 4.20
N ARG A 460 5.65 -14.91 4.60
CA ARG A 460 6.77 -15.13 3.67
C ARG A 460 6.76 -16.53 3.09
N ARG A 461 6.54 -17.55 3.92
CA ARG A 461 6.40 -18.95 3.47
C ARG A 461 5.21 -19.14 2.53
N SER A 462 4.11 -18.43 2.75
CA SER A 462 2.94 -18.51 1.86
C SER A 462 3.18 -17.95 0.46
N ALA A 463 4.16 -17.06 0.30
CA ALA A 463 4.54 -16.44 -0.96
C ALA A 463 5.68 -17.18 -1.70
N GLU A 464 6.30 -18.17 -1.07
CA GLU A 464 7.27 -19.07 -1.70
C GLU A 464 6.59 -20.08 -2.64
N ASP A 465 7.36 -20.74 -3.50
CA ASP A 465 6.86 -21.76 -4.43
C ASP A 465 6.10 -22.87 -3.68
N GLY A 466 4.86 -23.12 -4.09
CA GLY A 466 3.96 -24.07 -3.42
C GLY A 466 3.26 -23.53 -2.16
N GLY A 467 3.55 -22.30 -1.74
CA GLY A 467 2.84 -21.61 -0.67
C GLY A 467 1.43 -21.15 -1.09
N VAL A 468 0.53 -20.96 -0.13
CA VAL A 468 -0.90 -20.68 -0.42
C VAL A 468 -1.14 -19.39 -1.20
N SER A 469 -0.42 -18.30 -0.89
CA SER A 469 -0.51 -17.05 -1.66
C SER A 469 0.06 -17.23 -3.07
N ARG A 470 1.16 -17.98 -3.20
CA ARG A 470 1.76 -18.25 -4.50
C ARG A 470 0.80 -19.06 -5.38
N LEU A 471 0.16 -20.09 -4.83
CA LEU A 471 -0.83 -20.90 -5.53
C LEU A 471 -2.06 -20.08 -5.97
N GLU A 472 -2.54 -19.15 -5.15
CA GLU A 472 -3.63 -18.25 -5.57
C GLU A 472 -3.24 -17.30 -6.69
N LEU A 473 -2.01 -16.75 -6.64
CA LEU A 473 -1.46 -15.95 -7.73
C LEU A 473 -1.29 -16.78 -9.01
N ASP A 474 -0.71 -17.98 -8.91
CA ASP A 474 -0.55 -18.90 -10.05
C ASP A 474 -1.92 -19.25 -10.65
N ALA A 475 -2.95 -19.46 -9.81
CA ALA A 475 -4.32 -19.72 -10.24
C ALA A 475 -4.94 -18.50 -10.96
N PHE A 476 -4.69 -17.28 -10.48
CA PHE A 476 -5.11 -16.06 -11.18
C PHE A 476 -4.40 -15.95 -12.54
N VAL A 477 -3.08 -16.17 -12.60
CA VAL A 477 -2.32 -16.14 -13.84
C VAL A 477 -2.85 -17.18 -14.82
N ALA A 478 -3.02 -18.43 -14.40
CA ALA A 478 -3.59 -19.50 -15.21
C ALA A 478 -5.01 -19.16 -15.69
N HIS A 479 -5.82 -18.51 -14.84
CA HIS A 479 -7.15 -18.05 -15.23
C HIS A 479 -7.07 -17.03 -16.37
N ILE A 480 -6.21 -16.02 -16.27
CA ILE A 480 -6.14 -14.97 -17.29
C ILE A 480 -5.42 -15.42 -18.58
N THR A 481 -4.62 -16.49 -18.54
CA THR A 481 -3.90 -17.04 -19.71
C THR A 481 -4.59 -18.20 -20.42
N ARG A 482 -5.75 -18.66 -19.92
CA ARG A 482 -6.52 -19.82 -20.42
C ARG A 482 -6.92 -19.78 -21.89
#